data_AF-A0A955FYZ6-F1
#
_entry.id   AF-A0A955FYZ6-F1
#
_cell.length_a   1.000
_cell.length_b   1.000
_cell.length_c   1.000
_cell.angle_alpha   90.00
_cell.angle_beta   90.00
_cell.angle_gamma   90.00
#
_symmetry.space_group_name_H-M   'P 1'
#
loop_
_entity.id
_entity.type
_entity.pdbx_description
1 polymer ?
#
loop_
_entity_poly.entity_id
_entity_poly.type
_entity_poly.pdbx_seq_one_letter_code
_entity_poly.pdbx_strand_id
1 'polypeptide(L)'
;MKQRHGGFTIVELLVVIVVIAILAAITIVAFNGVQKRARDTSMVASLKQAAQQAATQYITDGAYPTTLKSNGPIALTITSSGSGFCITGVADGYTTKSVNQSYQYSDAPCEGVSGGAAYCPNDSYVVINGYYCDGSVGGAASSQSGATKLLASDAQVPTGAPAYYVGRQTSRDVVGTNVFTAAPGDVFCTSGWATTVSSTVNHRIGVQFILSTGNSWQGAVVSPTSATGSWQKASGCFTAPANTTNAKLWTQNDGSNGSTADPAWYQTAITLTKQ
;
A
#
# COMPACT_ATOMS: atom_id res chain seq x y z
N MET A 1 3.95 -1.12 -77.29
CA MET A 1 5.23 -1.02 -76.54
C MET A 1 5.08 -1.84 -75.26
N LYS A 2 5.90 -2.87 -75.07
CA LYS A 2 5.78 -3.82 -73.95
C LYS A 2 6.49 -3.22 -72.73
N GLN A 3 5.73 -2.76 -71.74
CA GLN A 3 6.28 -2.14 -70.54
C GLN A 3 7.02 -3.18 -69.70
N ARG A 4 8.30 -2.94 -69.42
CA ARG A 4 9.10 -3.76 -68.52
C ARG A 4 8.66 -3.44 -67.09
N HIS A 5 8.01 -4.39 -66.44
CA HIS A 5 7.72 -4.32 -65.02
C HIS A 5 9.06 -4.47 -64.28
N GLY A 6 9.50 -3.42 -63.58
CA GLY A 6 10.71 -3.46 -62.75
C GLY A 6 10.49 -4.40 -61.57
N GLY A 7 11.43 -5.31 -61.33
CA GLY A 7 11.43 -6.18 -60.16
C GLY A 7 11.76 -5.39 -58.89
N PHE A 8 11.14 -5.77 -57.77
CA PHE A 8 11.41 -5.20 -56.45
C PHE A 8 12.85 -5.49 -56.03
N THR A 9 13.60 -4.47 -55.60
CA THR A 9 14.94 -4.67 -55.05
C THR A 9 14.86 -5.16 -53.60
N ILE A 10 15.86 -5.94 -53.17
CA ILE A 10 15.97 -6.38 -51.77
C ILE A 10 16.06 -5.17 -50.82
N VAL A 11 16.69 -4.07 -51.28
CA VAL A 11 16.83 -2.85 -50.49
C VAL A 11 15.47 -2.17 -50.27
N GLU A 12 14.62 -2.11 -51.29
CA GLU A 12 13.25 -1.56 -51.16
C GLU A 12 12.42 -2.38 -50.16
N LEU A 13 12.53 -3.71 -50.19
CA LEU A 13 11.86 -4.56 -49.22
C LEU A 13 12.40 -4.34 -47.79
N LEU A 14 13.72 -4.17 -47.65
CA LEU A 14 14.38 -3.97 -46.35
C LEU A 14 13.96 -2.66 -45.68
N VAL A 15 13.89 -1.56 -46.44
CA VAL A 15 13.47 -0.27 -45.89
C VAL A 15 12.01 -0.33 -45.40
N VAL A 16 11.14 -1.03 -46.13
CA VAL A 16 9.72 -1.18 -45.74
C VAL A 16 9.56 -1.90 -44.40
N ILE A 17 10.27 -3.01 -44.18
CA ILE A 17 10.17 -3.74 -42.91
C ILE A 17 10.73 -2.93 -41.73
N VAL A 18 11.78 -2.12 -41.95
CA VAL A 18 12.34 -1.23 -40.92
C VAL A 18 11.34 -0.14 -40.55
N VAL A 19 10.68 0.48 -41.54
CA VAL A 19 9.65 1.50 -41.28
C VAL A 19 8.46 0.89 -40.52
N ILE A 20 7.99 -0.29 -40.92
CA ILE A 20 6.90 -1.00 -40.21
C ILE A 20 7.31 -1.32 -38.76
N ALA A 21 8.55 -1.75 -38.53
CA ALA A 21 9.05 -2.05 -37.18
C ALA A 21 9.06 -0.80 -36.27
N ILE A 22 9.49 0.35 -36.78
CA ILE A 22 9.50 1.61 -36.04
C ILE A 22 8.07 2.06 -35.70
N LEU A 23 7.16 2.01 -36.68
CA LEU A 23 5.75 2.39 -36.47
C LEU A 23 5.04 1.44 -35.49
N ALA A 24 5.33 0.14 -35.56
CA ALA A 24 4.78 -0.85 -34.63
C ALA A 24 5.25 -0.58 -33.18
N ALA A 25 6.53 -0.24 -32.98
CA ALA A 25 7.04 0.06 -31.64
C ALA A 25 6.34 1.27 -30.99
N ILE A 26 6.15 2.36 -31.73
CA ILE A 26 5.47 3.58 -31.23
C ILE A 26 4.00 3.29 -30.92
N THR A 27 3.31 2.58 -31.81
CA THR A 27 1.88 2.28 -31.64
C THR A 27 1.59 1.39 -30.43
N ILE A 28 2.46 0.43 -30.09
CA ILE A 28 2.30 -0.42 -28.90
C ILE A 28 2.32 0.41 -27.61
N VAL A 29 3.28 1.34 -27.46
CA VAL A 29 3.39 2.18 -26.27
C VAL A 29 2.16 3.09 -26.11
N ALA A 30 1.69 3.69 -27.21
CA ALA A 30 0.49 4.51 -27.21
C ALA A 30 -0.78 3.71 -26.88
N PHE A 31 -0.91 2.50 -27.44
CA PHE A 31 -2.08 1.64 -27.26
C PHE A 31 -2.26 1.17 -25.81
N ASN A 32 -1.16 0.88 -25.11
CA ASN A 32 -1.17 0.53 -23.68
C ASN A 32 -1.76 1.66 -22.81
N GLY A 33 -1.43 2.92 -23.12
CA GLY A 33 -1.97 4.08 -22.42
C GLY A 33 -3.47 4.29 -22.66
N VAL A 34 -3.94 4.11 -23.89
CA VAL A 34 -5.37 4.22 -24.26
C VAL A 34 -6.21 3.15 -23.57
N GLN A 35 -5.72 1.90 -23.58
CA GLN A 35 -6.39 0.80 -22.89
C GLN A 35 -6.56 1.04 -21.39
N LYS A 36 -5.52 1.55 -20.71
CA LYS A 36 -5.59 1.88 -19.29
C LYS A 36 -6.69 2.90 -19.01
N ARG A 37 -6.74 3.99 -19.79
CA ARG A 37 -7.76 5.04 -19.63
C ARG A 37 -9.18 4.52 -19.84
N ALA A 38 -9.39 3.69 -20.87
CA ALA A 38 -10.68 3.07 -21.13
C ALA A 38 -11.15 2.20 -19.95
N ARG A 39 -10.23 1.44 -19.34
CA ARG A 39 -10.53 0.61 -18.15
C ARG A 39 -10.81 1.46 -16.91
N ASP A 40 -10.05 2.53 -16.68
CA ASP A 40 -10.30 3.48 -15.59
C ASP A 40 -11.71 4.10 -15.71
N THR A 41 -12.09 4.52 -16.92
CA THR A 41 -13.44 5.05 -17.19
C THR A 41 -14.52 4.01 -16.97
N SER A 42 -14.31 2.77 -17.45
CA SER A 42 -15.24 1.66 -17.21
C SER A 42 -15.42 1.38 -15.72
N MET A 43 -14.35 1.45 -14.92
CA MET A 43 -14.38 1.20 -13.49
C MET A 43 -15.19 2.25 -12.73
N VAL A 44 -14.99 3.53 -13.06
CA VAL A 44 -15.79 4.62 -12.48
C VAL A 44 -17.28 4.41 -12.80
N ALA A 45 -17.61 4.02 -14.02
CA ALA A 45 -18.99 3.77 -14.43
C ALA A 45 -19.61 2.59 -13.66
N SER A 46 -18.90 1.47 -13.54
CA SER A 46 -19.35 0.29 -12.79
C SER A 46 -19.59 0.61 -11.30
N LEU A 47 -18.69 1.36 -10.67
CA LEU A 47 -18.83 1.78 -9.27
C LEU A 47 -20.03 2.70 -9.06
N LYS A 48 -20.26 3.65 -9.97
CA LYS A 48 -21.43 4.53 -9.91
C LYS A 48 -22.73 3.74 -10.00
N GLN A 49 -22.79 2.78 -10.91
CA GLN A 49 -23.96 1.90 -11.05
C GLN A 49 -24.19 1.07 -9.79
N ALA A 50 -23.12 0.53 -9.20
CA ALA A 50 -23.20 -0.26 -7.99
C ALA A 50 -23.64 0.57 -6.77
N ALA A 51 -23.15 1.80 -6.62
CA ALA A 51 -23.58 2.72 -5.56
C ALA A 51 -25.07 3.07 -5.69
N GLN A 52 -25.55 3.29 -6.92
CA GLN A 52 -26.98 3.53 -7.17
C GLN A 52 -27.82 2.30 -6.80
N GLN A 53 -27.39 1.10 -7.16
CA GLN A 53 -28.08 -0.14 -6.76
C GLN A 53 -28.14 -0.28 -5.23
N ALA A 54 -27.03 -0.03 -4.54
CA ALA A 54 -26.97 -0.09 -3.09
C ALA A 54 -27.93 0.93 -2.43
N ALA A 55 -28.00 2.15 -2.96
CA ALA A 55 -28.90 3.18 -2.47
C ALA A 55 -30.38 2.84 -2.73
N THR A 56 -30.72 2.35 -3.92
CA THR A 56 -32.09 1.93 -4.24
C THR A 56 -32.55 0.80 -3.32
N GLN A 57 -31.68 -0.19 -3.07
CA GLN A 57 -32.03 -1.29 -2.17
C GLN A 57 -32.21 -0.84 -0.73
N TYR A 58 -31.40 0.11 -0.25
CA TYR A 58 -31.60 0.67 1.09
C TYR A 58 -32.95 1.36 1.24
N ILE A 59 -33.44 2.03 0.18
CA ILE A 59 -34.76 2.67 0.18
C ILE A 59 -35.89 1.63 0.23
N THR A 60 -35.74 0.47 -0.41
CA THR A 60 -36.80 -0.57 -0.45
C THR A 60 -36.79 -1.47 0.77
N ASP A 61 -35.60 -1.86 1.23
CA ASP A 61 -35.42 -2.95 2.19
C ASP A 61 -34.99 -2.44 3.58
N GLY A 62 -34.63 -1.15 3.68
CA GLY A 62 -34.06 -0.56 4.91
C GLY A 62 -32.64 -1.04 5.22
N ALA A 63 -32.00 -1.76 4.30
CA ALA A 63 -30.66 -2.31 4.46
C ALA A 63 -29.87 -2.26 3.14
N TYR A 64 -28.56 -2.11 3.25
CA TYR A 64 -27.66 -2.16 2.09
C TYR A 64 -27.45 -3.60 1.61
N PRO A 65 -27.15 -3.81 0.31
CA PRO A 65 -26.84 -5.13 -0.21
C PRO A 65 -25.61 -5.73 0.50
N THR A 66 -25.63 -7.06 0.65
CA THR A 66 -24.44 -7.84 1.04
C THR A 66 -23.69 -8.37 -0.19
N THR A 67 -24.30 -8.31 -1.37
CA THR A 67 -23.71 -8.74 -2.65
C THR A 67 -24.09 -7.77 -3.77
N LEU A 68 -23.18 -7.55 -4.72
CA LEU A 68 -23.43 -6.78 -5.93
C LEU A 68 -23.29 -7.65 -7.17
N LYS A 69 -24.05 -7.33 -8.22
CA LYS A 69 -23.83 -7.91 -9.54
C LYS A 69 -22.83 -7.04 -10.31
N SER A 70 -21.69 -7.61 -10.67
CA SER A 70 -20.78 -6.97 -11.61
C SER A 70 -21.26 -7.18 -13.05
N ASN A 71 -21.37 -6.08 -13.80
CA ASN A 71 -21.74 -6.07 -15.22
C ASN A 71 -20.52 -5.72 -16.10
N GLY A 72 -19.40 -6.44 -15.94
CA GLY A 72 -18.19 -6.19 -16.75
C GLY A 72 -16.96 -6.99 -16.28
N PRO A 73 -15.77 -6.73 -16.85
CA PRO A 73 -14.51 -7.42 -16.50
C PRO A 73 -13.93 -6.98 -15.14
N ILE A 74 -14.72 -6.30 -14.31
CA ILE A 74 -14.31 -5.63 -13.08
C ILE A 74 -14.91 -6.39 -11.92
N ALA A 75 -14.10 -6.85 -10.96
CA ALA A 75 -14.63 -7.47 -9.76
C ALA A 75 -15.13 -6.37 -8.81
N LEU A 76 -16.34 -6.52 -8.27
CA LEU A 76 -16.92 -5.59 -7.30
C LEU A 76 -17.13 -6.29 -5.96
N THR A 77 -16.75 -5.62 -4.88
CA THR A 77 -16.99 -6.07 -3.50
C THR A 77 -17.74 -4.98 -2.75
N ILE A 78 -18.74 -5.36 -1.95
CA ILE A 78 -19.47 -4.45 -1.07
C ILE A 78 -19.22 -4.83 0.39
N THR A 79 -18.96 -3.81 1.21
CA THR A 79 -19.07 -3.92 2.66
C THR A 79 -20.10 -2.92 3.14
N SER A 80 -21.08 -3.39 3.89
CA SER A 80 -22.14 -2.56 4.46
C SER A 80 -22.17 -2.66 5.98
N SER A 81 -22.48 -1.54 6.61
CA SER A 81 -22.89 -1.46 8.02
C SER A 81 -24.28 -0.82 8.06
N GLY A 82 -25.02 -1.01 9.16
CA GLY A 82 -26.39 -0.47 9.28
C GLY A 82 -26.51 1.04 9.03
N SER A 83 -25.39 1.78 9.04
CA SER A 83 -25.33 3.22 8.77
C SER A 83 -24.67 3.60 7.44
N GLY A 84 -24.11 2.68 6.64
CA GLY A 84 -23.43 3.03 5.39
C GLY A 84 -22.90 1.86 4.55
N PHE A 85 -22.33 2.18 3.39
CA PHE A 85 -21.71 1.18 2.50
C PHE A 85 -20.38 1.67 1.93
N CYS A 86 -19.53 0.71 1.58
CA CYS A 86 -18.33 0.89 0.78
C CYS A 86 -18.33 -0.13 -0.35
N ILE A 87 -18.10 0.34 -1.59
CA ILE A 87 -17.98 -0.53 -2.75
C ILE A 87 -16.59 -0.34 -3.33
N THR A 88 -15.88 -1.43 -3.55
CA THR A 88 -14.55 -1.44 -4.17
C THR A 88 -14.62 -2.19 -5.49
N GLY A 89 -14.02 -1.62 -6.52
CA GLY A 89 -13.90 -2.22 -7.84
C GLY A 89 -12.45 -2.49 -8.16
N VAL A 90 -12.16 -3.66 -8.74
CA VAL A 90 -10.81 -4.10 -9.13
C VAL A 90 -10.77 -4.42 -10.61
N ALA A 91 -9.86 -3.77 -11.35
CA ALA A 91 -9.57 -4.07 -12.76
C ALA A 91 -8.11 -4.54 -12.94
N ASP A 92 -7.93 -5.55 -13.80
CA ASP A 92 -6.65 -6.18 -14.16
C ASP A 92 -5.78 -6.71 -12.99
N GLY A 93 -6.37 -6.85 -11.80
CA GLY A 93 -5.68 -7.32 -10.59
C GLY A 93 -5.12 -6.22 -9.69
N TYR A 94 -5.01 -4.97 -10.16
CA TYR A 94 -4.25 -3.90 -9.49
C TYR A 94 -4.98 -2.56 -9.36
N THR A 95 -5.83 -2.20 -10.33
CA THR A 95 -6.45 -0.87 -10.32
C THR A 95 -7.69 -0.91 -9.44
N THR A 96 -7.65 -0.19 -8.32
CA THR A 96 -8.78 -0.11 -7.40
C THR A 96 -9.38 1.27 -7.39
N LYS A 97 -10.71 1.34 -7.47
CA LYS A 97 -11.47 2.56 -7.14
C LYS A 97 -12.54 2.19 -6.14
N SER A 98 -12.90 3.13 -5.29
CA SER A 98 -13.99 2.95 -4.33
C SER A 98 -15.01 4.07 -4.39
N VAL A 99 -16.20 3.74 -3.89
CA VAL A 99 -17.29 4.69 -3.65
C VAL A 99 -17.97 4.36 -2.33
N ASN A 100 -18.25 5.40 -1.55
CA ASN A 100 -18.93 5.30 -0.26
C ASN A 100 -20.36 5.88 -0.33
N GLN A 101 -21.06 5.83 0.80
CA GLN A 101 -22.40 6.40 0.97
C GLN A 101 -22.50 7.90 0.63
N SER A 102 -21.41 8.66 0.76
CA SER A 102 -21.32 10.08 0.39
C SER A 102 -21.03 10.28 -1.11
N TYR A 103 -21.08 9.21 -1.91
CA TYR A 103 -20.79 9.18 -3.34
C TYR A 103 -19.42 9.78 -3.71
N GLN A 104 -18.48 9.76 -2.76
CA GLN A 104 -17.14 10.26 -2.97
C GLN A 104 -16.36 9.20 -3.74
N TYR A 105 -15.76 9.61 -4.86
CA TYR A 105 -14.84 8.76 -5.61
C TYR A 105 -13.46 8.87 -4.98
N SER A 106 -12.87 7.72 -4.66
CA SER A 106 -11.54 7.64 -4.12
C SER A 106 -10.75 6.57 -4.87
N ASP A 107 -9.48 6.85 -5.11
CA ASP A 107 -8.52 5.83 -5.59
C ASP A 107 -8.08 4.89 -4.44
N ALA A 108 -8.44 5.22 -3.19
CA ALA A 108 -8.21 4.45 -1.97
C ALA A 108 -9.53 3.82 -1.43
N PRO A 109 -9.50 2.82 -0.51
CA PRO A 109 -10.70 2.30 0.15
C PRO A 109 -11.44 3.39 0.92
N CYS A 110 -12.73 3.15 1.22
CA CYS A 110 -13.58 4.14 1.86
C CYS A 110 -13.11 4.44 3.29
N GLU A 111 -12.78 5.70 3.56
CA GLU A 111 -12.60 6.22 4.92
C GLU A 111 -13.96 6.28 5.64
N GLY A 112 -14.03 5.85 6.90
CA GLY A 112 -15.18 6.14 7.78
C GLY A 112 -16.40 5.22 7.69
N VAL A 113 -16.38 4.11 6.93
CA VAL A 113 -17.43 3.08 6.99
C VAL A 113 -16.97 1.95 7.90
N SER A 114 -17.68 1.72 9.00
CA SER A 114 -17.43 0.64 9.98
C SER A 114 -17.52 -0.74 9.30
N GLY A 115 -16.40 -1.24 8.77
CA GLY A 115 -16.27 -2.54 8.10
C GLY A 115 -15.48 -2.55 6.78
N GLY A 116 -15.06 -1.40 6.23
CA GLY A 116 -14.32 -1.35 4.97
C GLY A 116 -12.83 -1.70 5.14
N ALA A 117 -12.43 -2.92 4.77
CA ALA A 117 -11.05 -3.38 4.88
C ALA A 117 -10.08 -2.64 3.93
N ALA A 118 -8.90 -2.36 4.47
CA ALA A 118 -7.74 -1.69 3.89
C ALA A 118 -7.29 -2.17 2.49
N TYR A 119 -6.95 -1.20 1.62
CA TYR A 119 -6.19 -1.37 0.38
C TYR A 119 -5.29 -0.14 0.14
N CYS A 120 -4.07 -0.31 -0.37
CA CYS A 120 -3.05 0.75 -0.50
C CYS A 120 -2.66 0.97 -1.97
N PRO A 121 -2.92 2.15 -2.57
CA PRO A 121 -2.33 2.56 -3.84
C PRO A 121 -1.26 3.66 -3.64
N ASN A 122 -0.11 3.44 -4.29
CA ASN A 122 0.98 4.38 -4.53
C ASN A 122 0.54 5.50 -5.49
N ASP A 123 0.95 6.76 -5.35
CA ASP A 123 2.34 7.25 -5.27
C ASP A 123 2.55 8.29 -4.14
N SER A 124 3.76 8.30 -3.56
CA SER A 124 4.28 9.19 -2.48
C SER A 124 3.97 8.83 -1.02
N TYR A 125 3.17 7.81 -0.76
CA TYR A 125 2.92 7.32 0.61
C TYR A 125 3.30 5.86 0.70
N VAL A 126 4.15 5.50 1.66
CA VAL A 126 4.25 4.10 2.09
C VAL A 126 3.71 4.05 3.50
N VAL A 127 2.48 3.60 3.62
CA VAL A 127 1.96 3.09 4.86
C VAL A 127 2.78 1.85 5.20
N ILE A 128 3.79 2.00 6.06
CA ILE A 128 4.59 0.87 6.56
C ILE A 128 3.78 0.08 7.58
N ASN A 129 2.58 -0.40 7.27
CA ASN A 129 1.83 -1.12 8.29
C ASN A 129 2.63 -2.39 8.61
N GLY A 130 3.21 -2.50 9.81
CA GLY A 130 4.01 -3.65 10.22
C GLY A 130 3.36 -4.95 9.74
N TYR A 131 3.93 -5.52 8.66
CA TYR A 131 3.46 -6.69 7.90
C TYR A 131 2.02 -6.74 7.38
N TYR A 132 1.74 -6.14 6.21
CA TYR A 132 0.48 -6.35 5.49
C TYR A 132 0.55 -6.20 3.97
N CYS A 133 0.40 -7.32 3.27
CA CYS A 133 -0.52 -7.53 2.15
C CYS A 133 -0.81 -9.04 2.13
N ASP A 134 -2.07 -9.42 2.14
CA ASP A 134 -2.56 -10.78 1.93
C ASP A 134 -4.03 -10.56 1.57
N GLY A 135 -4.49 -10.69 0.34
CA GLY A 135 -3.96 -10.98 -1.00
C GLY A 135 -5.21 -10.95 -1.90
N SER A 136 -5.26 -10.50 -3.16
CA SER A 136 -4.32 -10.54 -4.29
C SER A 136 -4.88 -9.57 -5.37
N VAL A 137 -4.12 -8.99 -6.32
CA VAL A 137 -2.80 -9.34 -6.83
C VAL A 137 -1.96 -8.08 -7.08
N GLY A 138 -0.84 -7.97 -6.36
CA GLY A 138 0.39 -7.35 -6.87
C GLY A 138 0.75 -5.93 -6.42
N GLY A 139 0.50 -5.62 -5.15
CA GLY A 139 1.34 -4.66 -4.42
C GLY A 139 2.64 -5.33 -3.93
N ALA A 140 3.77 -4.65 -4.05
CA ALA A 140 5.03 -5.13 -3.47
C ALA A 140 4.94 -5.15 -1.94
N ALA A 141 4.92 -6.34 -1.36
CA ALA A 141 5.04 -6.54 0.08
C ALA A 141 6.42 -6.05 0.55
N SER A 142 6.48 -5.28 1.65
CA SER A 142 7.74 -5.15 2.39
C SER A 142 7.81 -6.25 3.45
N SER A 143 8.81 -7.11 3.36
CA SER A 143 9.29 -7.86 4.52
C SER A 143 10.00 -6.88 5.45
N GLN A 144 9.83 -6.99 6.76
CA GLN A 144 10.81 -6.38 7.67
C GLN A 144 11.85 -7.44 8.00
N SER A 145 13.12 -7.08 8.08
CA SER A 145 14.11 -8.00 8.63
C SER A 145 13.94 -8.01 10.14
N GLY A 146 13.80 -9.18 10.76
CA GLY A 146 13.76 -9.30 12.22
C GLY A 146 12.38 -9.16 12.87
N ALA A 147 11.29 -9.45 12.15
CA ALA A 147 9.97 -9.61 12.74
C ALA A 147 9.15 -10.72 12.04
N THR A 148 8.13 -11.25 12.71
CA THR A 148 7.23 -12.30 12.21
C THR A 148 5.82 -11.74 12.07
N LYS A 149 5.14 -12.07 10.96
CA LYS A 149 3.74 -11.72 10.71
C LYS A 149 2.81 -12.65 11.49
N LEU A 150 1.88 -12.08 12.23
CA LEU A 150 0.77 -12.78 12.91
C LEU A 150 -0.56 -12.18 12.48
N LEU A 151 -1.67 -12.89 12.71
CA LEU A 151 -3.02 -12.33 12.64
C LEU A 151 -3.34 -11.57 13.93
N ALA A 152 -4.17 -10.54 13.85
CA ALA A 152 -4.68 -9.84 15.04
C ALA A 152 -5.50 -10.76 15.96
N SER A 153 -6.06 -11.84 15.41
CA SER A 153 -6.77 -12.90 16.13
C SER A 153 -5.86 -14.00 16.69
N ASP A 154 -4.55 -13.94 16.43
CA ASP A 154 -3.60 -14.92 16.95
C ASP A 154 -3.56 -14.83 18.49
N ALA A 155 -3.54 -15.98 19.16
CA ALA A 155 -3.56 -16.06 20.62
C ALA A 155 -2.35 -15.38 21.30
N GLN A 156 -1.25 -15.17 20.57
CA GLN A 156 -0.07 -14.46 21.08
C GLN A 156 -0.24 -12.93 21.07
N VAL A 157 -1.15 -12.40 20.26
CA VAL A 157 -1.32 -10.97 20.05
C VAL A 157 -2.20 -10.35 21.13
N PRO A 158 -1.79 -9.24 21.77
CA PRO A 158 -2.66 -8.50 22.68
C PRO A 158 -3.96 -8.07 22.03
N THR A 159 -5.07 -8.33 22.72
CA THR A 159 -6.42 -7.98 22.27
C THR A 159 -6.53 -6.48 21.93
N GLY A 160 -7.38 -6.15 20.96
CA GLY A 160 -7.59 -4.76 20.56
C GLY A 160 -6.54 -4.22 19.60
N ALA A 161 -5.86 -5.10 18.86
CA ALA A 161 -4.94 -4.71 17.79
C ALA A 161 -5.64 -3.77 16.78
N PRO A 162 -5.11 -2.54 16.54
CA PRO A 162 -5.75 -1.56 15.67
C PRO A 162 -5.82 -1.95 14.18
N ALA A 163 -5.13 -3.01 13.77
CA ALA A 163 -5.16 -3.51 12.41
C ALA A 163 -5.06 -5.06 12.38
N TYR A 164 -5.39 -5.67 11.23
CA TYR A 164 -5.70 -7.10 11.04
C TYR A 164 -4.55 -8.14 11.16
N TYR A 165 -3.30 -7.73 11.05
CA TYR A 165 -2.04 -8.45 11.19
C TYR A 165 -1.14 -7.74 12.22
N VAL A 166 -0.17 -8.43 12.75
CA VAL A 166 0.72 -7.84 13.74
C VAL A 166 2.12 -8.31 13.46
N GLY A 167 3.05 -7.38 13.41
CA GLY A 167 4.47 -7.69 13.43
C GLY A 167 4.88 -8.00 14.85
N ARG A 168 5.21 -9.26 15.13
CA ARG A 168 5.92 -9.63 16.35
C ARG A 168 7.41 -9.43 16.12
N GLN A 169 8.04 -8.58 16.91
CA GLN A 169 9.47 -8.31 16.76
C GLN A 169 10.27 -9.58 17.13
N THR A 170 11.28 -9.93 16.35
CA THR A 170 12.17 -11.10 16.60
C THR A 170 13.65 -10.71 16.63
N SER A 171 13.96 -9.43 16.45
CA SER A 171 15.33 -8.88 16.49
C SER A 171 15.31 -7.52 17.17
N ARG A 172 16.46 -7.09 17.71
CA ARG A 172 16.58 -5.77 18.36
C ARG A 172 16.20 -4.66 17.39
N ASP A 173 16.77 -4.71 16.20
CA ASP A 173 16.48 -3.77 15.11
C ASP A 173 15.65 -4.47 14.05
N VAL A 174 14.61 -3.77 13.62
CA VAL A 174 13.75 -4.20 12.53
C VAL A 174 13.72 -3.10 11.51
N VAL A 175 14.12 -3.45 10.29
CA VAL A 175 14.24 -2.49 9.18
C VAL A 175 13.31 -2.94 8.07
N GLY A 176 12.50 -2.02 7.55
CA GLY A 176 11.68 -2.31 6.38
C GLY A 176 12.56 -2.60 5.16
N THR A 177 12.20 -3.53 4.28
CA THR A 177 13.00 -3.76 3.07
C THR A 177 12.86 -2.63 2.05
N ASN A 178 11.74 -1.93 2.03
CA ASN A 178 11.49 -0.83 1.10
C ASN A 178 12.43 0.37 1.38
N VAL A 179 12.95 0.93 0.30
CA VAL A 179 13.88 2.07 0.29
C VAL A 179 13.21 3.22 -0.44
N PHE A 180 13.23 4.39 0.16
CA PHE A 180 12.72 5.62 -0.42
C PHE A 180 13.89 6.46 -0.87
N THR A 181 13.84 7.00 -2.09
CA THR A 181 14.79 8.03 -2.50
C THR A 181 14.59 9.26 -1.61
N ALA A 182 15.68 9.74 -1.02
CA ALA A 182 15.66 10.87 -0.11
C ALA A 182 16.84 11.80 -0.39
N ALA A 183 16.60 13.11 -0.32
CA ALA A 183 17.59 14.15 -0.42
C ALA A 183 17.74 14.87 0.94
N PRO A 184 18.90 15.50 1.22
CA PRO A 184 19.05 16.34 2.40
C PRO A 184 17.95 17.40 2.49
N GLY A 185 17.34 17.53 3.67
CA GLY A 185 16.24 18.48 3.90
C GLY A 185 14.83 17.90 3.66
N ASP A 186 14.68 16.75 2.99
CA ASP A 186 13.39 16.06 2.90
C ASP A 186 12.85 15.72 4.30
N VAL A 187 11.55 15.89 4.52
CA VAL A 187 10.92 15.56 5.80
C VAL A 187 10.19 14.23 5.68
N PHE A 188 10.51 13.31 6.59
CA PHE A 188 9.89 12.00 6.67
C PHE A 188 9.13 11.86 7.98
N CYS A 189 7.83 11.61 7.89
CA CYS A 189 6.96 11.38 9.04
C CYS A 189 6.61 9.89 9.15
N THR A 190 6.75 9.34 10.34
CA THR A 190 6.31 7.99 10.67
C THR A 190 5.31 8.00 11.81
N SER A 191 4.35 7.09 11.75
CA SER A 191 3.44 6.82 12.87
C SER A 191 3.17 5.33 12.96
N GLY A 192 2.65 4.82 14.06
CA GLY A 192 2.33 3.40 14.16
C GLY A 192 1.85 3.03 15.54
N TRP A 193 1.38 1.80 15.70
CA TRP A 193 0.93 1.29 16.99
C TRP A 193 1.88 0.22 17.49
N ALA A 194 2.24 0.28 18.77
CA ALA A 194 3.05 -0.72 19.43
C ALA A 194 2.44 -1.12 20.78
N THR A 195 2.70 -2.36 21.19
CA THR A 195 2.34 -2.88 22.51
C THR A 195 3.32 -3.96 22.92
N THR A 196 3.32 -4.30 24.21
CA THR A 196 4.10 -5.42 24.73
C THR A 196 3.28 -6.29 25.67
N VAL A 197 3.58 -7.58 25.76
CA VAL A 197 2.99 -8.51 26.74
C VAL A 197 3.82 -8.63 28.03
N SER A 198 5.09 -8.25 28.02
CA SER A 198 5.99 -8.47 29.16
C SER A 198 7.32 -7.70 29.10
N SER A 199 7.53 -6.80 28.15
CA SER A 199 8.81 -6.10 27.96
C SER A 199 9.06 -5.05 29.04
N THR A 200 10.31 -4.98 29.49
CA THR A 200 10.84 -3.88 30.31
C THR A 200 11.77 -2.95 29.52
N VAL A 201 11.86 -3.13 28.19
CA VAL A 201 12.63 -2.28 27.27
C VAL A 201 11.70 -1.37 26.49
N ASN A 202 12.15 -0.17 26.14
CA ASN A 202 11.35 0.76 25.34
C ASN A 202 11.33 0.33 23.87
N HIS A 203 10.26 0.70 23.16
CA HIS A 203 10.16 0.52 21.72
C HIS A 203 10.18 1.87 20.99
N ARG A 204 10.87 1.89 19.84
CA ARG A 204 11.01 3.04 18.96
C ARG A 204 10.46 2.72 17.59
N ILE A 205 9.79 3.71 17.02
CA ILE A 205 9.40 3.73 15.61
C ILE A 205 10.04 4.95 14.96
N GLY A 206 10.73 4.74 13.84
CA GLY A 206 11.60 5.73 13.27
C GLY A 206 11.96 5.51 11.81
N VAL A 207 12.94 6.29 11.38
CA VAL A 207 13.46 6.36 10.03
C VAL A 207 14.95 6.10 10.06
N GLN A 208 15.40 5.20 9.21
CA GLN A 208 16.80 5.03 8.87
C GLN A 208 17.10 5.86 7.63
N PHE A 209 17.91 6.91 7.77
CA PHE A 209 18.50 7.60 6.64
C PHE A 209 19.79 6.90 6.22
N ILE A 210 19.90 6.59 4.94
CA ILE A 210 21.12 6.05 4.32
C ILE A 210 21.87 7.23 3.72
N LEU A 211 23.02 7.54 4.32
CA LEU A 211 23.92 8.60 3.90
C LEU A 211 25.03 8.01 3.02
N SER A 212 25.69 8.86 2.23
CA SER A 212 26.93 8.44 1.55
C SER A 212 28.05 8.03 2.52
N THR A 213 27.96 8.43 3.79
CA THR A 213 28.93 8.16 4.85
C THR A 213 28.52 7.04 5.82
N GLY A 214 27.31 6.49 5.68
CA GLY A 214 26.78 5.45 6.58
C GLY A 214 25.31 5.68 6.95
N ASN A 215 24.83 4.95 7.97
CA ASN A 215 23.44 5.03 8.40
C ASN A 215 23.25 6.07 9.51
N SER A 216 22.15 6.82 9.45
CA SER A 216 21.68 7.70 10.52
C SER A 216 20.27 7.27 10.94
N TRP A 217 20.12 6.95 12.22
CA TRP A 217 18.87 6.44 12.80
C TRP A 217 18.20 7.55 13.59
N GLN A 218 16.97 7.90 13.20
CA GLN A 218 16.16 8.87 13.94
C GLN A 218 14.83 8.21 14.30
N GLY A 219 14.37 8.34 15.54
CA GLY A 219 13.15 7.66 15.94
C GLY A 219 12.42 8.36 17.08
N ALA A 220 11.10 8.23 17.05
CA ALA A 220 10.23 8.61 18.14
C ALA A 220 10.27 7.50 19.20
N VAL A 221 10.33 7.90 20.47
CA VAL A 221 10.14 6.98 21.61
C VAL A 221 8.64 6.83 21.83
N VAL A 222 8.15 5.60 21.96
CA VAL A 222 6.69 5.36 21.84
C VAL A 222 6.06 4.78 23.09
N SER A 223 6.78 4.05 23.94
CA SER A 223 6.14 3.43 25.09
C SER A 223 7.08 3.36 26.27
N PRO A 224 6.76 4.01 27.41
CA PRO A 224 7.38 3.65 28.67
C PRO A 224 7.01 2.20 28.99
N THR A 225 7.90 1.55 29.73
CA THR A 225 7.91 0.14 30.17
C THR A 225 6.66 -0.36 30.93
N SER A 226 5.53 0.37 30.92
CA SER A 226 4.35 0.15 31.77
C SER A 226 3.04 -0.13 31.02
N ALA A 227 3.00 -0.12 29.68
CA ALA A 227 1.78 -0.32 28.88
C ALA A 227 1.55 -1.78 28.44
N THR A 228 1.75 -2.73 29.35
CA THR A 228 1.56 -4.16 29.07
C THR A 228 0.12 -4.45 28.59
N GLY A 229 -0.02 -5.06 27.43
CA GLY A 229 -1.28 -5.42 26.79
C GLY A 229 -2.08 -4.25 26.20
N SER A 230 -1.56 -3.02 26.28
CA SER A 230 -2.23 -1.82 25.76
C SER A 230 -1.54 -1.29 24.52
N TRP A 231 -2.29 -1.06 23.44
CA TRP A 231 -1.78 -0.50 22.19
C TRP A 231 -1.58 1.01 22.29
N GLN A 232 -0.36 1.47 22.02
CA GLN A 232 0.00 2.88 22.06
C GLN A 232 0.45 3.38 20.70
N LYS A 233 -0.01 4.58 20.32
CA LYS A 233 0.32 5.19 19.04
C LYS A 233 1.59 6.04 19.14
N ALA A 234 2.55 5.73 18.28
CA ALA A 234 3.73 6.50 17.94
C ALA A 234 3.44 7.50 16.84
N SER A 235 4.09 8.66 16.89
CA SER A 235 4.33 9.45 15.68
C SER A 235 5.51 10.40 15.84
N GLY A 236 6.21 10.67 14.74
CA GLY A 236 7.27 11.66 14.69
C GLY A 236 7.66 11.99 13.25
N CYS A 237 8.20 13.19 13.04
CA CYS A 237 8.74 13.63 11.75
C CYS A 237 10.22 13.97 11.89
N PHE A 238 10.98 13.63 10.86
CA PHE A 238 12.43 13.68 10.87
C PHE A 238 12.93 14.29 9.56
N THR A 239 13.78 15.30 9.68
CA THR A 239 14.44 15.91 8.52
C THR A 239 15.65 15.07 8.13
N ALA A 240 15.73 14.72 6.86
CA ALA A 240 16.85 14.01 6.26
C ALA A 240 18.14 14.83 6.45
N PRO A 241 19.17 14.29 7.12
CA PRO A 241 20.41 15.00 7.38
C PRO A 241 21.22 15.20 6.08
N ALA A 242 22.31 15.98 6.18
CA ALA A 242 23.25 16.14 5.08
C ALA A 242 23.74 14.79 4.54
N ASN A 243 23.99 14.71 3.23
CA ASN A 243 24.45 13.52 2.52
C ASN A 243 23.46 12.34 2.47
N THR A 244 22.18 12.54 2.81
CA THR A 244 21.14 11.52 2.63
C THR A 244 20.95 11.17 1.16
N THR A 245 20.87 9.88 0.88
CA THR A 245 20.54 9.31 -0.43
C THR A 245 19.23 8.56 -0.42
N ASN A 246 18.90 7.93 0.72
CA ASN A 246 17.70 7.15 0.87
C ASN A 246 17.17 7.18 2.31
N ALA A 247 15.92 6.78 2.50
CA ALA A 247 15.28 6.55 3.79
C ALA A 247 14.60 5.18 3.84
N LYS A 248 14.44 4.60 5.03
CA LYS A 248 13.72 3.33 5.28
C LYS A 248 12.97 3.39 6.62
N LEU A 249 11.97 2.53 6.82
CA LEU A 249 11.48 2.30 8.19
C LEU A 249 12.58 1.69 9.03
N TRP A 250 12.61 2.11 10.28
CA TRP A 250 13.28 1.38 11.31
C TRP A 250 12.46 1.36 12.60
N THR A 251 12.53 0.24 13.30
CA THR A 251 11.97 0.09 14.65
C THR A 251 12.98 -0.62 15.52
N GLN A 252 13.02 -0.29 16.80
CA GLN A 252 14.04 -0.81 17.72
C GLN A 252 13.46 -1.05 19.11
N ASN A 253 13.94 -2.12 19.74
CA ASN A 253 13.77 -2.38 21.16
C ASN A 253 15.03 -1.93 21.91
N ASP A 254 14.92 -0.90 22.74
CA ASP A 254 16.02 -0.31 23.52
C ASP A 254 16.33 -1.15 24.78
N GLY A 255 16.99 -2.29 24.60
CA GLY A 255 17.68 -2.93 25.72
C GLY A 255 18.88 -2.09 26.13
N SER A 256 18.95 -1.67 27.39
CA SER A 256 20.20 -1.15 27.96
C SER A 256 21.29 -2.21 27.77
N ASN A 257 22.36 -1.86 27.06
CA ASN A 257 23.57 -2.66 26.85
C ASN A 257 23.50 -3.83 25.86
N GLY A 258 22.94 -3.59 24.67
CA GLY A 258 23.32 -4.37 23.49
C GLY A 258 22.71 -5.77 23.39
N SER A 259 21.92 -5.94 22.34
CA SER A 259 21.69 -7.21 21.64
C SER A 259 20.66 -8.21 22.18
N THR A 260 19.81 -7.90 23.14
CA THR A 260 18.66 -8.79 23.41
C THR A 260 17.48 -8.36 22.56
N ALA A 261 17.21 -9.13 21.51
CA ALA A 261 15.90 -9.10 20.87
C ALA A 261 14.84 -9.36 21.95
N ASP A 262 13.88 -8.45 22.10
CA ASP A 262 12.74 -8.67 22.97
C ASP A 262 11.52 -9.08 22.11
N PRO A 263 11.18 -10.38 22.07
CA PRO A 263 10.08 -10.86 21.26
C PRO A 263 8.71 -10.64 21.89
N ALA A 264 8.64 -9.92 23.02
CA ALA A 264 7.39 -9.51 23.65
C ALA A 264 6.80 -8.24 23.03
N TRP A 265 7.48 -7.62 22.04
CA TRP A 265 6.96 -6.46 21.32
C TRP A 265 6.15 -6.84 20.09
N TYR A 266 5.03 -6.15 19.95
CA TYR A 266 4.11 -6.25 18.85
C TYR A 266 3.89 -4.87 18.26
N GLN A 267 3.86 -4.79 16.94
CA GLN A 267 3.68 -3.54 16.23
C GLN A 267 2.74 -3.71 15.04
N THR A 268 1.94 -2.68 14.76
CA THR A 268 0.99 -2.71 13.67
C THR A 268 0.70 -1.31 13.17
N ALA A 269 0.10 -1.24 11.99
CA ALA A 269 -0.35 0.00 11.39
C ALA A 269 0.73 1.13 11.31
N ILE A 270 2.01 0.76 11.18
CA ILE A 270 3.11 1.73 11.02
C ILE A 270 3.00 2.47 9.67
N THR A 271 3.52 3.67 9.54
CA THR A 271 3.51 4.48 8.33
C THR A 271 4.85 5.17 8.17
N LEU A 272 5.28 5.44 6.94
CA LEU A 272 6.40 6.33 6.65
C LEU A 272 6.09 7.11 5.37
N THR A 273 5.95 8.41 5.55
CA THR A 273 5.51 9.33 4.52
C THR A 273 6.58 10.39 4.35
N LYS A 274 6.97 10.64 3.10
CA LYS A 274 7.71 11.85 2.75
C LYS A 274 6.70 13.00 2.62
N GLN A 275 6.93 14.10 3.33
CA GLN A 275 6.12 15.32 3.23
C GLN A 275 6.50 16.12 1.98
#